data_AF-A0A2C9K1E5-F1
#
_entry.id   AF-A0A2C9K1E5-F1
#
_cell.length_a   1.000
_cell.length_b   1.000
_cell.length_c   1.000
_cell.angle_alpha   90.00
_cell.angle_beta   90.00
_cell.angle_gamma   90.00
#
_symmetry.space_group_name_H-M   'P 1'
#
loop_
_entity.id
_entity.type
_entity.pdbx_description
1 polymer ?
#
loop_
_entity_poly.entity_id
_entity_poly.type
_entity_poly.pdbx_seq_one_letter_code
_entity_poly.pdbx_strand_id
1 'polypeptide(L)'
;EYLKTDPAGRDIDTPILCIKQGFEPPSFTGFFGIWDRDIWSKGLSFEELKKQVGESNIPIVEIKQNGISGSPDFNEVPKYSLVELQVAAEELPSGVDPNAREIHLRDDEFKKVFNMSYSDFNKLPGWKQKQMKKSFKLF
;
A
#
# COMPACT_ATOMS: atom_id res chain seq x y z
N GLU A 1 28.71 -16.04 14.88
CA GLU A 1 27.63 -15.30 15.58
C GLU A 1 26.26 -15.89 15.27
N TYR A 2 25.91 -16.08 13.99
CA TYR A 2 24.64 -16.64 13.52
C TYR A 2 24.09 -17.85 14.30
N LEU A 3 24.90 -18.87 14.58
CA LEU A 3 24.45 -20.08 15.29
C LEU A 3 24.05 -19.84 16.75
N LYS A 4 24.57 -18.79 17.41
CA LYS A 4 24.21 -18.46 18.79
C LYS A 4 22.79 -17.92 18.94
N THR A 5 22.22 -17.43 17.84
CA THR A 5 20.88 -16.81 17.78
C THR A 5 19.92 -17.60 16.90
N ASP A 6 20.30 -18.80 16.46
CA ASP A 6 19.49 -19.62 15.56
C ASP A 6 18.27 -20.19 16.32
N PRO A 7 17.03 -19.87 15.91
CA PRO A 7 15.82 -20.30 16.61
C PRO A 7 15.56 -21.81 16.50
N ALA A 8 16.23 -22.49 15.57
CA ALA A 8 16.15 -23.94 15.41
C ALA A 8 17.12 -24.71 16.33
N GLY A 9 17.94 -24.01 17.13
CA GLY A 9 18.80 -24.61 18.15
C GLY A 9 19.93 -25.47 17.60
N ARG A 10 20.45 -25.14 16.41
CA ARG A 10 21.58 -25.88 15.81
C ARG A 10 22.83 -25.78 16.67
N ASP A 11 23.60 -26.86 16.67
CA ASP A 11 24.86 -26.95 17.41
C ASP A 11 25.89 -25.92 16.91
N ILE A 12 26.73 -25.41 17.82
CA ILE A 12 27.70 -24.36 17.51
C ILE A 12 28.86 -24.83 16.62
N ASP A 13 29.15 -26.13 16.62
CA ASP A 13 30.17 -26.76 15.78
C ASP A 13 29.64 -27.09 14.37
N THR A 14 28.37 -26.76 14.08
CA THR A 14 27.79 -26.93 12.75
C THR A 14 28.56 -26.07 11.74
N PRO A 15 29.10 -26.65 10.65
CA PRO A 15 29.83 -25.88 9.65
C PRO A 15 28.91 -24.90 8.92
N ILE A 16 29.34 -23.65 8.81
CA ILE A 16 28.66 -22.61 8.03
C ILE A 16 29.42 -22.41 6.72
N LEU A 17 28.72 -22.54 5.60
CA LEU A 17 29.27 -22.24 4.28
C LEU A 17 28.59 -21.00 3.69
N CYS A 18 29.40 -20.04 3.22
CA CYS A 18 28.92 -18.88 2.47
C CYS A 18 29.17 -19.11 0.98
N ILE A 19 28.10 -19.20 0.19
CA ILE A 19 28.18 -19.37 -1.27
C ILE A 19 27.71 -18.09 -1.93
N LYS A 20 28.50 -17.58 -2.89
CA LYS A 20 28.12 -16.43 -3.71
C LYS A 20 27.28 -16.92 -4.90
N GLN A 21 26.41 -16.03 -5.38
CA GLN A 21 25.62 -16.27 -6.58
C GLN A 21 26.49 -16.73 -7.76
N GLY A 22 26.07 -17.80 -8.45
CA GLY A 22 26.76 -18.39 -9.60
C GLY A 22 27.83 -19.45 -9.25
N PHE A 23 28.19 -19.57 -7.97
CA PHE A 23 29.17 -20.52 -7.44
C PHE A 23 28.51 -21.68 -6.67
N GLU A 24 27.25 -21.99 -6.97
CA GLU A 24 26.53 -23.09 -6.34
C GLU A 24 27.16 -24.44 -6.70
N PRO A 25 27.39 -25.34 -5.71
CA PRO A 25 28.05 -26.62 -5.96
C PRO A 25 27.15 -27.58 -6.74
N PRO A 26 27.72 -28.55 -7.48
CA PRO A 26 26.93 -29.56 -8.21
C PRO A 26 25.96 -30.35 -7.34
N SER A 27 26.31 -30.58 -6.06
CA SER A 27 25.41 -31.21 -5.10
C SER A 27 24.15 -30.39 -4.83
N PHE A 28 24.20 -29.07 -4.98
CA PHE A 28 23.05 -28.19 -4.82
C PHE A 28 22.27 -28.04 -6.12
N THR A 29 22.96 -27.74 -7.23
CA THR A 29 22.31 -27.49 -8.53
C THR A 29 21.66 -28.76 -9.09
N GLY A 30 22.24 -29.93 -8.82
CA GLY A 30 21.70 -31.23 -9.25
C GLY A 30 20.36 -31.61 -8.62
N PHE A 31 19.93 -30.99 -7.52
CA PHE A 31 18.58 -31.19 -6.97
C PHE A 31 17.47 -30.57 -7.85
N PHE A 32 17.85 -29.69 -8.77
CA PHE A 32 16.92 -29.00 -9.65
C PHE A 32 17.18 -29.44 -11.09
N GLY A 33 16.26 -30.23 -11.66
CA GLY A 33 16.44 -30.82 -13.00
C GLY A 33 16.56 -29.82 -14.15
N ILE A 34 16.26 -28.54 -13.92
CA ILE A 34 16.39 -27.44 -14.88
C ILE A 34 17.10 -26.26 -14.20
N TRP A 35 18.32 -26.51 -13.71
CA TRP A 35 19.15 -25.44 -13.15
C TRP A 35 19.79 -24.62 -14.28
N ASP A 36 19.20 -23.46 -14.58
CA ASP A 36 19.77 -22.49 -15.53
C ASP A 36 20.60 -21.45 -14.78
N ARG A 37 21.92 -21.47 -15.01
CA ARG A 37 22.91 -20.59 -14.36
C ARG A 37 22.73 -19.13 -14.80
N ASP A 38 22.03 -18.89 -15.90
CA ASP A 38 21.80 -17.58 -16.50
C ASP A 38 20.40 -17.02 -16.20
N ILE A 39 19.59 -17.68 -15.36
CA ILE A 39 18.29 -17.14 -14.93
C ILE A 39 18.47 -15.74 -14.32
N TRP A 40 19.48 -15.59 -13.48
CA TRP A 40 19.73 -14.35 -12.77
C TRP A 40 20.57 -13.33 -13.55
N SER A 41 21.23 -13.73 -14.65
CA SER A 41 21.94 -12.78 -15.53
C SER A 41 20.99 -12.00 -16.44
N LYS A 42 19.76 -12.52 -16.63
CA LYS A 42 18.70 -11.88 -17.42
C LYS A 42 17.75 -11.02 -16.58
N GLY A 43 17.88 -11.07 -15.25
CA GLY A 43 17.10 -10.26 -14.32
C GLY A 43 17.61 -8.83 -14.28
N LEU A 44 16.69 -7.88 -14.08
CA LEU A 44 17.05 -6.50 -13.76
C LEU A 44 17.81 -6.48 -12.42
N SER A 45 18.85 -5.65 -12.30
CA SER A 45 19.54 -5.51 -11.02
C SER A 45 18.58 -5.00 -9.95
N PHE A 46 18.95 -5.15 -8.67
CA PHE A 46 18.17 -4.56 -7.58
C PHE A 46 17.93 -3.05 -7.78
N GLU A 47 18.91 -2.34 -8.34
CA GLU A 47 18.80 -0.91 -8.62
C GLU A 47 17.87 -0.61 -9.79
N GLU A 48 17.93 -1.40 -10.87
CA GLU A 48 16.98 -1.29 -11.97
C GLU A 48 15.56 -1.71 -11.58
N LEU A 49 15.40 -2.76 -10.77
CA LEU A 49 14.11 -3.14 -10.19
C LEU A 49 13.60 -2.04 -9.27
N LYS A 50 14.44 -1.47 -8.42
CA LYS A 50 14.06 -0.34 -7.56
C LYS A 50 13.64 0.88 -8.40
N LYS A 51 14.36 1.16 -9.49
CA LYS A 51 14.03 2.24 -10.42
C LYS A 51 12.71 1.96 -11.14
N GLN A 52 12.54 0.78 -11.71
CA GLN A 52 11.32 0.41 -12.43
C GLN A 52 10.12 0.30 -11.51
N VAL A 53 10.30 -0.19 -10.28
CA VAL A 53 9.26 -0.18 -9.22
C VAL A 53 9.01 1.25 -8.75
N GLY A 54 10.00 2.14 -8.72
CA GLY A 54 9.80 3.58 -8.46
C GLY A 54 9.12 4.34 -9.60
N GLU A 55 9.28 3.87 -10.85
CA GLU A 55 8.66 4.42 -12.05
C GLU A 55 7.25 3.85 -12.30
N SER A 56 7.03 2.57 -11.95
CA SER A 56 5.75 1.85 -12.11
C SER A 56 4.85 1.99 -10.89
N ASN A 57 5.42 2.18 -9.69
CA ASN A 57 4.67 2.84 -8.64
C ASN A 57 4.58 4.30 -9.05
N ILE A 58 3.41 4.71 -9.53
CA ILE A 58 2.98 6.07 -9.29
C ILE A 58 3.19 6.28 -7.79
N PRO A 59 4.11 7.16 -7.33
CA PRO A 59 4.13 7.48 -5.93
C PRO A 59 2.73 7.98 -5.61
N ILE A 60 2.06 7.39 -4.62
CA ILE A 60 0.86 7.96 -3.99
C ILE A 60 1.24 9.24 -3.20
N VAL A 61 2.32 9.91 -3.61
CA VAL A 61 2.95 11.10 -3.03
C VAL A 61 3.52 11.91 -4.20
N GLU A 62 2.66 12.27 -5.14
CA GLU A 62 2.68 13.51 -5.93
C GLU A 62 1.58 13.42 -7.00
N ILE A 63 0.32 13.33 -6.56
CA ILE A 63 -0.69 14.08 -7.30
C ILE A 63 -0.34 15.53 -7.01
N LYS A 64 0.52 16.12 -7.85
CA LYS A 64 0.56 17.57 -7.97
C LYS A 64 -0.87 17.98 -8.28
N GLN A 65 -1.50 18.64 -7.31
CA GLN A 65 -2.63 19.52 -7.56
C GLN A 65 -2.17 20.60 -8.55
N ASN A 66 -2.10 20.23 -9.82
CA ASN A 66 -2.24 21.18 -10.90
C ASN A 66 -3.62 20.88 -11.46
N GLY A 67 -4.53 21.82 -11.23
CA GLY A 67 -5.95 21.71 -11.54
C GLY A 67 -6.19 21.10 -12.92
N ILE A 68 -6.80 19.92 -12.91
CA ILE A 68 -7.59 19.43 -14.02
C ILE A 68 -8.96 19.16 -13.40
N SER A 69 -9.85 20.13 -13.64
CA SER A 69 -11.29 20.11 -13.43
C SER A 69 -11.89 18.69 -13.55
N GLY A 70 -12.32 18.13 -12.43
CA GLY A 70 -13.00 16.84 -12.40
C GLY A 70 -13.31 16.28 -11.01
N SER A 71 -12.53 16.61 -9.98
CA SER A 71 -12.90 16.26 -8.60
C SER A 71 -13.86 17.32 -8.05
N PRO A 72 -15.06 16.96 -7.58
CA PRO A 72 -15.97 17.90 -6.93
C PRO A 72 -15.26 18.60 -5.76
N ASP A 73 -15.39 19.92 -5.66
CA ASP A 73 -14.91 20.62 -4.47
C ASP A 73 -15.70 20.12 -3.26
N PHE A 74 -15.02 19.94 -2.13
CA PHE A 74 -15.65 19.53 -0.88
C PHE A 74 -16.80 20.47 -0.52
N ASN A 75 -16.70 21.76 -0.82
CA ASN A 75 -17.77 22.71 -0.50
C ASN A 75 -18.92 22.71 -1.51
N GLU A 76 -18.70 22.19 -2.73
CA GLU A 76 -19.68 22.24 -3.82
C GLU A 76 -20.53 20.97 -3.92
N VAL A 77 -20.22 19.92 -3.15
CA VAL A 77 -21.04 18.70 -3.11
C VAL A 77 -22.21 18.79 -2.12
N PRO A 78 -23.35 18.16 -2.43
CA PRO A 78 -24.45 18.01 -1.48
C PRO A 78 -23.96 17.39 -0.17
N LYS A 79 -24.38 17.97 0.96
CA LYS A 79 -23.96 17.55 2.30
C LYS A 79 -25.06 16.74 2.99
N TYR A 80 -24.68 15.59 3.53
CA TYR A 80 -25.56 14.68 4.28
C TYR A 80 -25.06 14.52 5.72
N SER A 81 -25.94 14.09 6.61
CA SER A 81 -25.56 13.73 7.98
C SER A 81 -24.74 12.43 8.00
N LEU A 82 -23.99 12.21 9.09
CA LEU A 82 -23.21 10.98 9.26
C LEU A 82 -24.10 9.73 9.19
N VAL A 83 -25.31 9.80 9.76
CA VAL A 83 -26.25 8.67 9.80
C VAL A 83 -26.71 8.29 8.40
N GLU A 84 -27.00 9.28 7.54
CA GLU A 84 -27.41 9.06 6.15
C GLU A 84 -26.29 8.47 5.28
N LEU A 85 -25.02 8.66 5.65
CA LEU A 85 -23.87 8.14 4.91
C LEU A 85 -23.40 6.76 5.40
N GLN A 86 -23.86 6.32 6.57
CA GLN A 86 -23.53 5.02 7.18
C GLN A 86 -24.45 3.88 6.75
N VAL A 87 -25.46 4.16 5.92
CA VAL A 87 -26.39 3.16 5.38
C VAL A 87 -25.71 2.23 4.36
N ALA A 88 -26.40 1.16 3.95
CA ALA A 88 -25.89 0.25 2.93
C ALA A 88 -25.61 0.99 1.61
N ALA A 89 -24.68 0.50 0.78
CA ALA A 89 -24.31 1.18 -0.46
C ALA A 89 -25.51 1.35 -1.42
N GLU A 90 -26.47 0.43 -1.33
CA GLU A 90 -27.71 0.39 -2.09
C GLU A 90 -28.75 1.43 -1.62
N GLU A 91 -28.61 1.94 -0.39
CA GLU A 91 -29.53 2.90 0.24
C GLU A 91 -29.00 4.33 0.23
N LEU A 92 -27.82 4.57 -0.36
CA LEU A 92 -27.24 5.90 -0.43
C LEU A 92 -28.04 6.83 -1.37
N PRO A 93 -28.10 8.14 -1.05
CA PRO A 93 -28.69 9.13 -1.95
C PRO A 93 -28.06 9.11 -3.35
N SER A 94 -28.89 9.33 -4.37
CA SER A 94 -28.43 9.38 -5.77
C SER A 94 -27.34 10.44 -5.95
N GLY A 95 -26.18 10.04 -6.47
CA GLY A 95 -25.01 10.90 -6.67
C GLY A 95 -23.97 10.86 -5.55
N VAL A 96 -24.18 10.07 -4.49
CA VAL A 96 -23.14 9.76 -3.48
C VAL A 96 -22.31 8.56 -3.95
N ASP A 97 -21.00 8.74 -4.05
CA ASP A 97 -20.09 7.62 -4.33
C ASP A 97 -19.88 6.78 -3.05
N PRO A 98 -20.21 5.47 -3.06
CA PRO A 98 -19.97 4.58 -1.93
C PRO A 98 -18.50 4.54 -1.48
N ASN A 99 -17.56 4.80 -2.39
CA ASN A 99 -16.13 4.82 -2.13
C ASN A 99 -15.59 6.19 -1.72
N ALA A 100 -16.41 7.25 -1.70
CA ALA A 100 -16.00 8.60 -1.35
C ALA A 100 -17.05 9.32 -0.48
N ARG A 101 -17.74 8.58 0.40
CA ARG A 101 -18.85 9.11 1.22
C ARG A 101 -18.43 10.30 2.09
N GLU A 102 -17.18 10.34 2.51
CA GLU A 102 -16.63 11.37 3.39
C GLU A 102 -16.63 12.78 2.79
N ILE A 103 -16.62 12.93 1.46
CA ILE A 103 -16.71 14.25 0.79
C ILE A 103 -18.06 14.93 1.05
N HIS A 104 -19.10 14.14 1.33
CA HIS A 104 -20.45 14.64 1.58
C HIS A 104 -20.72 14.97 3.05
N LEU A 105 -19.74 14.84 3.94
CA LEU A 105 -19.87 15.33 5.30
C LEU A 105 -19.70 16.85 5.35
N ARG A 106 -20.38 17.52 6.28
CA ARG A 106 -20.10 18.93 6.58
C ARG A 106 -18.75 19.07 7.28
N ASP A 107 -18.12 20.23 7.16
CA ASP A 107 -16.81 20.52 7.80
C ASP A 107 -16.80 20.24 9.31
N ASP A 108 -17.87 20.63 10.02
CA ASP A 108 -18.01 20.45 11.45
C ASP A 108 -18.16 18.98 11.85
N GLU A 109 -18.98 18.22 11.12
CA GLU A 109 -19.15 16.78 11.31
C GLU A 109 -17.88 16.01 10.93
N PHE A 110 -17.26 16.36 9.81
CA PHE A 110 -15.99 15.78 9.38
C PHE A 110 -14.91 15.96 10.46
N LYS A 111 -14.81 17.17 11.01
CA LYS A 111 -13.87 17.46 12.09
C LYS A 111 -14.19 16.71 13.38
N LYS A 112 -15.46 16.50 13.73
CA LYS A 112 -15.85 15.66 14.88
C LYS A 112 -15.50 14.19 14.67
N VAL A 113 -15.69 13.66 13.46
CA VAL A 113 -15.47 12.25 13.13
C VAL A 113 -13.98 11.94 12.99
N PHE A 114 -13.26 12.69 12.16
CA PHE A 114 -11.85 12.39 11.83
C PHE A 114 -10.84 13.17 12.68
N ASN A 115 -11.30 14.10 13.52
CA ASN A 115 -10.45 14.98 14.33
C ASN A 115 -9.43 15.81 13.50
N MET A 116 -9.77 16.11 12.24
CA MET A 116 -8.96 16.89 11.30
C MET A 116 -9.84 17.54 10.23
N SER A 117 -9.28 18.44 9.42
CA SER A 117 -10.00 19.02 8.28
C SER A 117 -10.01 18.05 7.08
N TYR A 118 -10.96 18.23 6.15
CA TYR A 118 -10.97 17.45 4.91
C TYR A 118 -9.70 17.68 4.07
N SER A 119 -9.15 18.89 4.10
CA SER A 119 -7.87 19.22 3.45
C SER A 119 -6.72 18.38 4.01
N ASP A 120 -6.64 18.22 5.33
CA ASP A 120 -5.58 17.43 5.97
C ASP A 120 -5.77 15.94 5.76
N PHE A 121 -7.03 15.48 5.76
CA PHE A 121 -7.37 14.10 5.43
C PHE A 121 -6.89 13.72 4.02
N ASN A 122 -7.10 14.58 3.02
CA ASN A 122 -6.64 14.33 1.65
C ASN A 122 -5.11 14.26 1.52
N LYS A 123 -4.35 14.85 2.45
CA LYS A 123 -2.89 14.77 2.47
C LYS A 123 -2.39 13.44 3.06
N LEU A 124 -3.24 12.66 3.71
CA LEU A 124 -2.85 11.38 4.29
C LEU A 124 -2.61 10.33 3.20
N PRO A 125 -1.74 9.34 3.45
CA PRO A 125 -1.60 8.19 2.55
C PRO A 125 -2.93 7.44 2.37
N GLY A 126 -3.20 6.94 1.16
CA GLY A 126 -4.48 6.28 0.83
C GLY A 126 -4.84 5.09 1.73
N TRP A 127 -3.86 4.35 2.26
CA TRP A 127 -4.12 3.27 3.21
C TRP A 127 -4.69 3.80 4.54
N LYS A 128 -4.22 4.96 4.99
CA LYS A 128 -4.67 5.59 6.23
C LYS A 128 -6.07 6.18 6.06
N GLN A 129 -6.33 6.81 4.91
CA GLN A 129 -7.66 7.27 4.54
C GLN A 129 -8.67 6.11 4.55
N LYS A 130 -8.36 5.00 3.87
CA LYS A 130 -9.21 3.78 3.86
C LYS A 130 -9.44 3.22 5.25
N GLN A 131 -8.40 3.13 6.09
CA GLN A 131 -8.53 2.67 7.47
C GLN A 131 -9.48 3.54 8.28
N MET A 132 -9.37 4.87 8.16
CA MET A 132 -10.22 5.81 8.88
C MET A 132 -11.66 5.73 8.40
N LYS A 133 -11.89 5.69 7.07
CA LYS A 133 -13.23 5.52 6.48
C LYS A 133 -13.92 4.25 6.96
N LYS A 134 -13.21 3.12 6.98
CA LYS A 134 -13.70 1.85 7.53
C LYS A 134 -14.09 1.97 9.00
N SER A 135 -13.31 2.71 9.79
CA SER A 135 -13.58 2.91 11.23
C SER A 135 -14.92 3.61 11.48
N PHE A 136 -15.37 4.44 10.53
CA PHE A 136 -16.62 5.19 10.62
C PHE A 136 -17.72 4.68 9.68
N LYS A 137 -17.55 3.49 9.09
CA LYS A 137 -18.47 2.90 8.10
C LYS A 137 -18.76 3.79 6.88
N LEU A 138 -17.73 4.53 6.46
CA LEU A 138 -17.73 5.39 5.28
C LEU A 138 -16.91 4.77 4.12
N PHE A 139 -16.76 3.45 4.12
CA PHE A 139 -16.05 2.65 3.12
C PHE A 139 -16.92 1.48 2.67
#